data_AF-A0A3A4L5D5-F1
#
_entry.id   AF-A0A3A4L5D5-F1
#
_cell.length_a   1.000
_cell.length_b   1.000
_cell.length_c   1.000
_cell.angle_alpha   90.00
_cell.angle_beta   90.00
_cell.angle_gamma   90.00
#
_symmetry.space_group_name_H-M   'P 1'
#
loop_
_entity.id
_entity.type
_entity.pdbx_description
1 polymer ?
#
loop_
_entity_poly.entity_id
_entity_poly.type
_entity_poly.pdbx_seq_one_letter_code
_entity_poly.pdbx_strand_id
1 'polypeptide(L)'
;MQPDNPGYPVRVRGDLDPALSRWLWLVKWILAIPHWIVLIVLHIGYAVVTVIAFFAILITGAYPRALFDFNVGVMRWSWRVTFYACSALGTDRYPPFSLAASDDYPADLSVDYPERLHRGLVLVKWWLLAIPHYVIVAVFFSGLGGMWGTGGDDSDSTLGQYSVPLIVVLLVIAAVALLFTARYPQGVFDLVIGINRWRYRVRGYASLMTDTYPPFRLDQGAREPASSPAGAE
;
A
#
# COMPACT_ATOMS: atom_id res chain seq x y z
N MET A 1 6.00 -27.86 10.38
CA MET A 1 6.05 -27.86 8.90
C MET A 1 5.44 -26.55 8.43
N GLN A 2 6.28 -25.55 8.22
CA GLN A 2 5.92 -24.27 7.61
C GLN A 2 5.97 -24.49 6.09
N PRO A 3 4.96 -24.10 5.28
CA PRO A 3 5.11 -24.21 3.84
C PRO A 3 6.13 -23.15 3.38
N ASP A 4 7.22 -23.63 2.79
CA ASP A 4 8.16 -22.82 2.02
C ASP A 4 7.40 -22.13 0.89
N ASN A 5 7.16 -20.83 1.04
CA ASN A 5 6.58 -19.99 0.01
C ASN A 5 7.67 -19.07 -0.53
N PRO A 6 8.24 -19.29 -1.73
CA PRO A 6 9.23 -18.41 -2.35
C PRO A 6 8.64 -17.07 -2.84
N GLY A 7 7.61 -16.56 -2.16
CA GLY A 7 6.98 -15.27 -2.39
C GLY A 7 7.71 -14.12 -1.67
N TYR A 8 7.45 -12.89 -2.11
CA TYR A 8 7.99 -11.69 -1.44
C TYR A 8 7.43 -11.57 -0.01
N PRO A 9 8.22 -11.16 1.00
CA PRO A 9 7.83 -11.20 2.42
C PRO A 9 6.64 -10.31 2.79
N VAL A 10 6.30 -9.31 1.96
CA VAL A 10 5.10 -8.48 2.13
C VAL A 10 4.05 -8.92 1.11
N ARG A 11 2.95 -9.50 1.60
CA ARG A 11 1.83 -9.99 0.78
C ARG A 11 0.58 -9.17 1.03
N VAL A 12 -0.07 -8.78 -0.05
CA VAL A 12 -1.31 -8.00 -0.05
C VAL A 12 -2.41 -8.78 -0.76
N ARG A 13 -3.56 -8.94 -0.13
CA ARG A 13 -4.75 -9.58 -0.72
C ARG A 13 -5.84 -8.53 -0.90
N GLY A 14 -6.50 -8.53 -2.05
CA GLY A 14 -7.69 -7.73 -2.31
C GLY A 14 -8.61 -8.52 -3.22
N ASP A 15 -9.59 -9.21 -2.63
CA ASP A 15 -10.59 -9.96 -3.38
C ASP A 15 -11.77 -9.02 -3.72
N LEU A 16 -12.05 -8.83 -5.01
CA LEU A 16 -13.13 -7.96 -5.48
C LEU A 16 -14.51 -8.56 -5.14
N ASP A 17 -15.38 -7.77 -4.53
CA ASP A 17 -16.77 -8.17 -4.30
C ASP A 17 -17.53 -8.31 -5.64
N PRO A 18 -18.26 -9.42 -5.87
CA PRO A 18 -18.97 -9.66 -7.13
C PRO A 18 -20.17 -8.72 -7.34
N ALA A 19 -20.68 -8.10 -6.27
CA ALA A 19 -21.88 -7.27 -6.30
C ALA A 19 -21.62 -5.88 -5.69
N LEU A 20 -20.78 -5.08 -6.35
CA LEU A 20 -20.59 -3.67 -5.96
C LEU A 20 -21.81 -2.83 -6.32
N SER A 21 -22.26 -2.04 -5.36
CA SER A 21 -23.33 -1.07 -5.57
C SER A 21 -22.89 0.09 -6.45
N ARG A 22 -23.82 0.57 -7.27
CA ARG A 22 -23.58 1.67 -8.22
C ARG A 22 -23.34 3.03 -7.56
N TRP A 23 -23.88 3.22 -6.36
CA TRP A 23 -23.99 4.53 -5.71
C TRP A 23 -23.27 4.63 -4.37
N LEU A 24 -22.96 3.51 -3.68
CA LEU A 24 -22.37 3.63 -2.34
C LEU A 24 -21.00 4.28 -2.37
N TRP A 25 -20.23 4.20 -3.46
CA TRP A 25 -18.93 4.85 -3.57
C TRP A 25 -18.98 6.37 -3.25
N LEU A 26 -20.11 7.04 -3.51
CA LEU A 26 -20.34 8.44 -3.16
C LEU A 26 -20.52 8.69 -1.65
N VAL A 27 -20.83 7.66 -0.88
CA VAL A 27 -21.11 7.76 0.57
C VAL A 27 -19.97 7.13 1.39
N LYS A 28 -19.24 6.17 0.82
CA LYS A 28 -18.11 5.48 1.47
C LYS A 28 -17.06 6.43 2.01
N TRP A 29 -16.75 7.52 1.31
CA TRP A 29 -15.73 8.46 1.77
C TRP A 29 -16.15 9.21 3.04
N ILE A 30 -17.46 9.43 3.27
CA ILE A 30 -17.98 9.98 4.54
C ILE A 30 -17.86 8.94 5.65
N LEU A 31 -18.22 7.69 5.37
CA LEU A 31 -18.12 6.58 6.32
C LEU A 31 -16.66 6.25 6.71
N ALA A 32 -15.69 6.60 5.85
CA ALA A 32 -14.27 6.44 6.11
C ALA A 32 -13.67 7.55 6.99
N ILE A 33 -14.37 8.67 7.21
CA ILE A 33 -13.87 9.79 8.03
C ILE A 33 -13.47 9.34 9.46
N PRO A 34 -14.30 8.58 10.20
CA PRO A 34 -13.92 8.10 11.53
C PRO A 34 -12.66 7.23 11.50
N HIS A 35 -12.47 6.42 10.45
CA HIS A 35 -11.26 5.63 10.28
C HIS A 35 -10.02 6.50 10.05
N TRP A 36 -10.12 7.54 9.22
CA TRP A 36 -8.98 8.42 8.95
C TRP A 36 -8.51 9.15 10.21
N ILE A 37 -9.44 9.61 11.05
CA ILE A 37 -9.10 10.27 12.31
C ILE A 37 -8.25 9.34 13.19
N VAL A 38 -8.68 8.08 13.37
CA VAL A 38 -7.92 7.12 14.19
C VAL A 38 -6.61 6.72 13.51
N LEU A 39 -6.63 6.53 12.19
CA LEU A 39 -5.44 6.16 11.42
C LEU A 39 -4.38 7.26 11.45
N ILE A 40 -4.73 8.55 11.50
CA ILE A 40 -3.77 9.65 11.66
C ILE A 40 -3.00 9.47 12.98
N VAL A 41 -3.70 9.25 14.09
CA VAL A 41 -3.07 9.04 15.40
C VAL A 41 -2.19 7.79 15.38
N LEU A 42 -2.68 6.70 14.80
CA LEU A 42 -1.88 5.47 14.66
C LEU A 42 -0.67 5.63 13.75
N HIS A 43 -0.73 6.47 12.73
CA HIS A 43 0.42 6.76 11.87
C HIS A 43 1.50 7.56 12.57
N ILE A 44 1.12 8.44 13.50
CA ILE A 44 2.09 9.10 14.39
C ILE A 44 2.79 8.05 15.25
N GLY A 45 2.02 7.13 15.85
CA GLY A 45 2.57 5.98 16.57
C GLY A 45 3.51 5.13 15.70
N TYR A 46 3.10 4.82 14.46
CA TYR A 46 3.89 4.06 13.49
C TYR A 46 5.24 4.71 13.20
N ALA A 47 5.26 6.03 13.03
CA ALA A 47 6.49 6.78 12.80
C ALA A 47 7.43 6.69 14.02
N VAL A 48 6.89 6.93 15.23
CA VAL A 48 7.66 6.82 16.48
C VAL A 48 8.21 5.41 16.67
N VAL A 49 7.37 4.39 16.47
CA VAL A 49 7.76 2.98 16.59
C VAL A 49 8.84 2.60 15.57
N THR A 50 8.76 3.12 14.35
CA THR A 50 9.79 2.90 13.32
C THR A 50 11.14 3.49 13.73
N VAL A 51 11.14 4.68 14.33
CA VAL A 51 12.37 5.30 14.87
C VAL A 51 12.94 4.48 16.03
N ILE A 52 12.09 4.00 16.95
CA ILE A 52 12.54 3.13 18.05
C ILE A 52 13.11 1.81 17.48
N ALA A 53 12.42 1.21 16.50
CA ALA A 53 12.87 -0.01 15.84
C ALA A 53 14.23 0.18 15.14
N PHE A 54 14.46 1.34 14.50
CA PHE A 54 15.75 1.69 13.89
C PHE A 54 16.90 1.55 14.90
N PHE A 55 16.78 2.17 16.08
CA PHE A 55 17.80 2.07 17.12
C PHE A 55 17.89 0.66 17.70
N ALA A 56 16.76 -0.01 17.92
CA ALA A 56 16.72 -1.38 18.42
C ALA A 56 17.45 -2.35 17.47
N ILE A 57 17.24 -2.24 16.15
CA ILE A 57 17.91 -3.08 15.15
C ILE A 57 19.40 -2.74 15.07
N LEU A 58 19.78 -1.46 15.19
CA LEU A 58 21.19 -1.08 15.16
C LEU A 58 21.99 -1.73 16.32
N ILE A 59 21.38 -1.78 17.51
CA ILE A 59 22.01 -2.33 18.72
C ILE A 59 21.92 -3.87 18.73
N THR A 60 20.73 -4.43 18.48
CA THR A 60 20.46 -5.86 18.69
C THR A 60 20.55 -6.69 17.41
N GLY A 61 20.33 -6.08 16.25
CA GLY A 61 20.16 -6.78 14.96
C GLY A 61 18.79 -7.44 14.78
N ALA A 62 17.84 -7.19 15.68
CA ALA A 62 16.51 -7.75 15.65
C ALA A 62 15.44 -6.66 15.76
N TYR A 63 14.32 -6.85 15.05
CA TYR A 63 13.15 -5.97 15.15
C TYR A 63 12.32 -6.40 16.37
N PRO A 64 12.05 -5.55 17.37
CA PRO A 64 11.22 -5.96 18.50
C PRO A 64 9.82 -6.40 18.05
N ARG A 65 9.42 -7.63 18.39
CA ARG A 65 8.17 -8.24 17.89
C ARG A 65 6.91 -7.39 18.14
N ALA A 66 6.77 -6.81 19.33
CA ALA A 66 5.63 -5.95 19.65
C ALA A 66 5.54 -4.70 18.74
N LEU A 67 6.68 -4.11 18.40
CA LEU A 67 6.77 -2.95 17.50
C LEU A 67 6.44 -3.35 16.06
N PHE A 68 6.92 -4.52 15.64
CA PHE A 68 6.63 -5.09 14.33
C PHE A 68 5.12 -5.37 14.18
N ASP A 69 4.52 -6.07 15.14
CA ASP A 69 3.10 -6.44 15.11
C ASP A 69 2.19 -5.20 15.08
N PHE A 70 2.54 -4.15 15.83
CA PHE A 70 1.85 -2.86 15.77
C PHE A 70 1.95 -2.24 14.36
N ASN A 71 3.14 -2.16 13.78
CA ASN A 71 3.34 -1.58 12.45
C ASN A 71 2.60 -2.36 11.35
N VAL A 72 2.64 -3.70 11.39
CA VAL A 72 1.86 -4.56 10.48
C VAL A 72 0.37 -4.28 10.66
N GLY A 73 -0.09 -4.18 11.91
CA GLY A 73 -1.48 -3.87 12.23
C GLY A 73 -1.96 -2.55 11.63
N VAL A 74 -1.17 -1.50 11.74
CA VAL A 74 -1.48 -0.18 11.13
C VAL A 74 -1.50 -0.28 9.61
N MET A 75 -0.53 -0.97 9.00
CA MET A 75 -0.50 -1.18 7.54
C MET A 75 -1.72 -1.95 7.04
N ARG A 76 -2.12 -3.01 7.75
CA ARG A 76 -3.29 -3.84 7.46
C ARG A 76 -4.58 -3.05 7.55
N TRP A 77 -4.77 -2.29 8.62
CA TRP A 77 -5.96 -1.48 8.76
C TRP A 77 -6.03 -0.38 7.69
N SER A 78 -4.89 0.27 7.41
CA SER A 78 -4.79 1.24 6.31
C SER A 78 -5.19 0.63 4.97
N TRP A 79 -4.79 -0.61 4.69
CA TRP A 79 -5.15 -1.31 3.46
C TRP A 79 -6.65 -1.57 3.35
N ARG A 80 -7.29 -2.00 4.44
CA ARG A 80 -8.75 -2.21 4.46
C ARG A 80 -9.54 -0.94 4.14
N VAL A 81 -9.11 0.19 4.69
CA VAL A 81 -9.76 1.49 4.48
C VAL A 81 -9.54 2.01 3.07
N THR A 82 -8.31 1.90 2.53
CA THR A 82 -8.04 2.33 1.16
C THR A 82 -8.73 1.44 0.13
N PHE A 83 -8.75 0.12 0.35
CA PHE A 83 -9.48 -0.83 -0.50
C PHE A 83 -10.99 -0.55 -0.53
N TYR A 84 -11.58 -0.16 0.61
CA TYR A 84 -13.00 0.22 0.72
C TYR A 84 -13.33 1.56 0.04
N ALA A 85 -12.57 2.63 0.30
CA ALA A 85 -13.01 4.00 -0.02
C ALA A 85 -12.11 4.79 -0.98
N CYS A 86 -10.81 4.49 -1.13
CA CYS A 86 -9.87 5.43 -1.77
C CYS A 86 -9.08 4.91 -2.96
N SER A 87 -8.78 3.61 -3.05
CA SER A 87 -7.91 3.10 -4.10
C SER A 87 -8.64 2.13 -5.02
N ALA A 88 -9.27 1.10 -4.46
CA ALA A 88 -9.87 0.02 -5.25
C ALA A 88 -11.40 0.07 -5.33
N LEU A 89 -12.08 0.76 -4.39
CA LEU A 89 -13.54 0.65 -4.23
C LEU A 89 -14.02 -0.83 -4.28
N GLY A 90 -13.18 -1.74 -3.80
CA GLY A 90 -13.25 -3.17 -4.15
C GLY A 90 -14.20 -3.98 -3.27
N THR A 91 -14.76 -3.37 -2.23
CA THR A 91 -15.79 -3.98 -1.37
C THR A 91 -16.75 -2.93 -0.85
N ASP A 92 -18.01 -3.33 -0.67
CA ASP A 92 -19.03 -2.52 0.02
C ASP A 92 -19.10 -2.81 1.52
N ARG A 93 -18.34 -3.81 2.01
CA ARG A 93 -18.30 -4.17 3.43
C ARG A 93 -17.52 -3.12 4.22
N TYR A 94 -18.11 -2.62 5.31
CA TYR A 94 -17.49 -1.61 6.16
C TYR A 94 -16.24 -2.16 6.89
N PRO A 95 -15.08 -1.46 6.90
CA PRO A 95 -13.87 -1.96 7.53
C PRO A 95 -13.98 -2.05 9.07
N PRO A 96 -13.56 -3.16 9.70
CA PRO A 96 -13.49 -3.23 11.15
C PRO A 96 -12.37 -2.34 11.71
N PHE A 97 -12.61 -1.72 12.88
CA PHE A 97 -11.62 -0.95 13.64
C PHE A 97 -10.67 -1.91 14.37
N SER A 98 -9.82 -2.60 13.63
CA SER A 98 -8.93 -3.61 14.19
C SER A 98 -7.60 -3.69 13.45
N LEU A 99 -6.53 -3.85 14.25
CA LEU A 99 -5.18 -4.12 13.77
C LEU A 99 -4.96 -5.62 13.49
N ALA A 100 -5.84 -6.51 13.97
CA ALA A 100 -5.70 -7.95 13.83
C ALA A 100 -5.94 -8.44 12.40
N ALA A 101 -5.39 -9.61 12.08
CA ALA A 101 -5.65 -10.31 10.83
C ALA A 101 -7.15 -10.68 10.77
N SER A 102 -7.71 -10.69 9.56
CA SER A 102 -9.11 -11.03 9.34
C SER A 102 -9.22 -11.76 8.02
N ASP A 103 -9.40 -13.08 8.10
CA ASP A 103 -9.61 -13.90 6.91
C ASP A 103 -10.98 -13.60 6.26
N ASP A 104 -11.96 -13.23 7.09
CA ASP A 104 -13.34 -12.95 6.70
C ASP A 104 -13.53 -11.63 5.93
N TYR A 105 -12.51 -10.76 5.87
CA TYR A 105 -12.59 -9.48 5.18
C TYR A 105 -11.86 -9.56 3.83
N PRO A 106 -12.39 -8.98 2.73
CA PRO A 106 -11.84 -9.16 1.38
C PRO A 106 -10.45 -8.53 1.17
N ALA A 107 -10.01 -7.65 2.06
CA ALA A 107 -8.69 -7.03 2.02
C ALA A 107 -7.86 -7.36 3.25
N ASP A 108 -6.71 -7.99 3.05
CA ASP A 108 -5.78 -8.29 4.14
C ASP A 108 -4.32 -8.10 3.73
N LEU A 109 -3.46 -7.88 4.72
CA LEU A 109 -2.03 -7.66 4.55
C LEU A 109 -1.27 -8.48 5.59
N SER A 110 -0.29 -9.25 5.12
CA SER A 110 0.61 -10.04 5.94
C SER A 110 2.07 -9.69 5.61
N VAL A 111 2.89 -9.53 6.64
CA VAL A 111 4.34 -9.37 6.50
C VAL A 111 5.00 -10.48 7.30
N ASP A 112 5.91 -11.20 6.67
CA ASP A 112 6.71 -12.22 7.34
C ASP A 112 7.72 -11.56 8.29
N TYR A 113 7.79 -12.04 9.53
CA TYR A 113 8.69 -11.49 10.53
C TYR A 113 10.14 -11.85 10.21
N PRO A 114 11.06 -10.87 10.05
CA PRO A 114 12.46 -11.16 9.79
C PRO A 114 13.16 -11.57 11.09
N GLU A 115 13.70 -12.80 11.15
CA GLU A 115 14.43 -13.28 12.34
C GLU A 115 15.75 -12.54 12.56
N ARG A 116 16.40 -12.07 11.48
CA ARG A 116 17.63 -11.29 11.52
C ARG A 116 17.59 -10.19 10.47
N LEU A 117 18.03 -8.99 10.85
CA LEU A 117 18.18 -7.84 9.95
C LEU A 117 19.63 -7.39 9.88
N HIS A 118 20.07 -6.92 8.71
CA HIS A 118 21.45 -6.45 8.50
C HIS A 118 21.68 -5.06 9.13
N ARG A 119 22.41 -5.02 10.25
CA ARG A 119 22.65 -3.83 11.09
C ARG A 119 23.14 -2.58 10.35
N GLY A 120 24.12 -2.72 9.44
CA GLY A 120 24.72 -1.59 8.72
C GLY A 120 23.89 -1.10 7.54
N LEU A 121 23.04 -1.95 6.97
CA LEU A 121 22.20 -1.59 5.83
C LEU A 121 21.03 -0.69 6.26
N VAL A 122 20.61 -0.75 7.51
CA VAL A 122 19.53 0.10 8.07
C VAL A 122 19.81 1.60 7.87
N LEU A 123 21.06 2.05 8.03
CA LEU A 123 21.44 3.47 7.89
C LEU A 123 21.29 4.00 6.46
N VAL A 124 21.52 3.15 5.45
CA VAL A 124 21.53 3.53 4.03
C VAL A 124 20.17 3.22 3.38
N LYS A 125 19.52 2.12 3.76
CA LYS A 125 18.29 1.65 3.12
C LYS A 125 17.10 2.59 3.29
N TRP A 126 16.92 3.15 4.49
CA TRP A 126 15.67 3.85 4.85
C TRP A 126 15.46 5.17 4.10
N TRP A 127 16.54 5.85 3.72
CA TRP A 127 16.48 7.11 2.98
C TRP A 127 17.05 6.99 1.56
N LEU A 128 18.24 6.41 1.35
CA LEU A 128 18.93 6.42 0.04
C LEU A 128 18.35 5.41 -0.97
N LEU A 129 18.15 4.16 -0.55
CA LEU A 129 17.60 3.12 -1.45
C LEU A 129 16.08 3.25 -1.64
N ALA A 130 15.42 3.97 -0.75
CA ALA A 130 14.01 4.32 -0.89
C ALA A 130 13.77 5.55 -1.77
N ILE A 131 14.81 6.37 -2.09
CA ILE A 131 14.66 7.58 -2.94
C ILE A 131 13.97 7.26 -4.27
N PRO A 132 14.39 6.25 -5.07
CA PRO A 132 13.72 5.96 -6.34
C PRO A 132 12.23 5.69 -6.17
N HIS A 133 11.85 5.06 -5.06
CA HIS A 133 10.47 4.77 -4.74
C HIS A 133 9.71 6.00 -4.23
N TYR A 134 10.34 6.85 -3.42
CA TYR A 134 9.74 8.11 -2.98
C TYR A 134 9.50 9.06 -4.13
N VAL A 135 10.41 9.10 -5.11
CA VAL A 135 10.22 9.84 -6.38
C VAL A 135 9.00 9.32 -7.11
N ILE A 136 8.88 8.00 -7.29
CA ILE A 136 7.71 7.41 -7.97
C ILE A 136 6.43 7.67 -7.18
N VAL A 137 6.43 7.51 -5.86
CA VAL A 137 5.27 7.83 -5.00
C VAL A 137 4.93 9.32 -5.12
N ALA A 138 5.92 10.21 -5.08
CA ALA A 138 5.71 11.65 -5.23
C ALA A 138 5.12 11.99 -6.62
N VAL A 139 5.60 11.36 -7.69
CA VAL A 139 5.02 11.54 -9.04
C VAL A 139 3.61 10.96 -9.14
N PHE A 140 3.33 9.82 -8.50
CA PHE A 140 2.00 9.22 -8.49
C PHE A 140 0.97 10.01 -7.66
N PHE A 141 1.41 10.68 -6.59
CA PHE A 141 0.54 11.40 -5.63
C PHE A 141 0.53 12.93 -5.79
N SER A 142 1.56 13.53 -6.39
CA SER A 142 1.59 14.96 -6.76
C SER A 142 1.39 15.18 -8.25
N GLY A 143 1.45 14.11 -9.06
CA GLY A 143 1.42 14.15 -10.52
C GLY A 143 2.72 14.69 -11.14
N LEU A 144 2.97 14.37 -12.42
CA LEU A 144 4.28 14.55 -13.08
C LEU A 144 4.82 16.00 -13.08
N GLY A 145 3.97 17.03 -12.98
CA GLY A 145 4.37 18.44 -12.94
C GLY A 145 4.78 18.96 -11.56
N GLY A 146 4.47 18.27 -10.46
CA GLY A 146 4.76 18.77 -9.10
C GLY A 146 6.23 18.66 -8.68
N MET A 147 7.01 17.78 -9.33
CA MET A 147 8.38 17.46 -8.90
C MET A 147 9.48 18.19 -9.70
N TRP A 148 9.18 18.71 -10.89
CA TRP A 148 10.12 19.41 -11.78
C TRP A 148 9.59 20.78 -12.26
N GLY A 149 8.44 21.22 -11.77
CA GLY A 149 7.74 22.43 -12.23
C GLY A 149 7.95 23.65 -11.33
N THR A 150 9.18 24.12 -11.16
CA THR A 150 9.48 25.52 -10.76
C THR A 150 10.80 25.96 -11.40
N GLY A 151 10.82 26.08 -12.72
CA GLY A 151 12.04 26.47 -13.47
C GLY A 151 11.78 27.13 -14.81
N GLY A 152 10.59 27.70 -15.02
CA GLY A 152 10.27 28.47 -16.22
C GLY A 152 9.45 29.67 -15.81
N ASP A 153 10.08 30.83 -15.78
CA ASP A 153 9.41 32.12 -15.82
C ASP A 153 8.59 32.19 -17.11
N ASP A 154 7.34 31.73 -17.06
CA ASP A 154 6.26 32.20 -17.90
C ASP A 154 4.91 31.73 -17.31
N SER A 155 4.25 32.68 -16.68
CA SER A 155 2.85 32.62 -16.28
C SER A 155 1.97 32.46 -17.52
N ASP A 156 1.28 31.31 -17.66
CA ASP A 156 -0.18 31.21 -17.91
C ASP A 156 -0.61 29.77 -18.28
N SER A 157 -0.34 28.79 -17.41
CA SER A 157 -1.05 27.50 -17.48
C SER A 157 -1.44 27.04 -16.08
N THR A 158 -2.60 27.50 -15.63
CA THR A 158 -3.26 26.99 -14.42
C THR A 158 -3.47 25.46 -14.44
N LEU A 159 -3.44 24.84 -15.63
CA LEU A 159 -3.49 23.39 -15.83
C LEU A 159 -2.16 22.65 -15.63
N GLY A 160 -1.01 23.35 -15.64
CA GLY A 160 0.31 22.74 -15.38
C GLY A 160 0.65 22.57 -13.90
N GLN A 161 -0.02 23.35 -13.03
CA GLN A 161 0.26 23.44 -11.59
C GLN A 161 -0.48 22.38 -10.75
N TYR A 162 -1.59 21.84 -11.26
CA TYR A 162 -2.38 20.81 -10.60
C TYR A 162 -2.27 19.49 -11.37
N SER A 163 -1.16 18.78 -11.17
CA SER A 163 -1.05 17.45 -11.77
C SER A 163 -1.96 16.48 -11.01
N VAL A 164 -3.01 15.97 -11.66
CA VAL A 164 -3.95 15.04 -11.04
C VAL A 164 -3.25 13.69 -10.79
N PRO A 165 -3.26 13.16 -9.56
CA PRO A 165 -2.64 11.87 -9.25
C PRO A 165 -3.24 10.75 -10.10
N LEU A 166 -2.41 9.86 -10.67
CA LEU A 166 -2.89 8.74 -11.49
C LEU A 166 -3.90 7.86 -10.73
N ILE A 167 -3.72 7.70 -9.41
CA ILE A 167 -4.66 6.95 -8.57
C ILE A 167 -6.06 7.58 -8.54
N VAL A 168 -6.15 8.91 -8.57
CA VAL A 168 -7.43 9.64 -8.61
C VAL A 168 -8.08 9.46 -9.98
N VAL A 169 -7.30 9.52 -11.06
CA VAL A 169 -7.80 9.25 -12.41
C VAL A 169 -8.36 7.82 -12.50
N LEU A 170 -7.62 6.82 -12.01
CA LEU A 170 -8.07 5.42 -11.98
C LEU A 170 -9.33 5.25 -11.12
N LEU A 171 -9.42 5.93 -9.98
CA LEU A 171 -10.61 5.92 -9.13
C LEU A 171 -11.82 6.53 -9.83
N VAL A 172 -11.64 7.66 -10.54
CA VAL A 172 -12.72 8.28 -11.32
C VAL A 172 -13.17 7.37 -12.45
N ILE A 173 -12.25 6.74 -13.19
CA ILE A 173 -12.57 5.76 -14.23
C ILE A 173 -13.38 4.60 -13.63
N ALA A 174 -12.95 4.05 -12.50
CA ALA A 174 -13.65 2.99 -11.80
C ALA A 174 -15.05 3.40 -11.34
N ALA A 175 -15.18 4.59 -10.74
CA ALA A 175 -16.45 5.15 -10.26
C ALA A 175 -17.44 5.40 -11.40
N VAL A 176 -16.98 5.98 -12.51
CA VAL A 176 -17.77 6.20 -13.73
C VAL A 176 -18.20 4.87 -14.33
N ALA A 177 -17.28 3.90 -14.45
CA ALA A 177 -17.62 2.57 -14.96
C ALA A 177 -18.67 1.88 -14.07
N LEU A 178 -18.52 1.90 -12.75
CA LEU A 178 -19.50 1.36 -11.81
C LEU A 178 -20.86 2.06 -11.93
N LEU A 179 -20.86 3.38 -12.05
CA LEU A 179 -22.07 4.20 -12.17
C LEU A 179 -22.90 3.79 -13.39
N PHE A 180 -22.27 3.69 -14.57
CA PHE A 180 -22.98 3.41 -15.82
C PHE A 180 -23.19 1.91 -16.08
N THR A 181 -22.23 1.06 -15.71
CA THR A 181 -22.23 -0.36 -16.11
C THR A 181 -22.53 -1.33 -14.97
N ALA A 182 -22.52 -0.87 -13.71
CA ALA A 182 -22.51 -1.76 -12.53
C ALA A 182 -21.38 -2.80 -12.52
N ARG A 183 -20.37 -2.64 -13.38
CA ARG A 183 -19.26 -3.59 -13.51
C ARG A 183 -17.95 -2.86 -13.32
N TYR A 184 -17.11 -3.40 -12.45
CA TYR A 184 -15.76 -2.89 -12.25
C TYR A 184 -14.85 -3.40 -13.38
N PRO A 185 -14.19 -2.52 -14.16
CA PRO A 185 -13.27 -2.95 -15.21
C PRO A 185 -12.08 -3.73 -14.61
N GLN A 186 -11.95 -5.01 -14.94
CA GLN A 186 -10.95 -5.90 -14.35
C GLN A 186 -9.52 -5.38 -14.55
N GLY A 187 -9.18 -4.86 -15.74
CA GLY A 187 -7.84 -4.29 -15.98
C GLY A 187 -7.50 -3.08 -15.12
N VAL A 188 -8.49 -2.24 -14.76
CA VAL A 188 -8.28 -1.11 -13.83
C VAL A 188 -8.08 -1.63 -12.41
N PHE A 189 -8.88 -2.62 -12.00
CA PHE A 189 -8.74 -3.26 -10.69
C PHE A 189 -7.36 -3.90 -10.53
N ASP A 190 -6.93 -4.69 -11.50
CA ASP A 190 -5.66 -5.38 -11.53
C ASP A 190 -4.48 -4.40 -11.42
N LEU A 191 -4.55 -3.28 -12.15
CA LEU A 191 -3.55 -2.22 -12.07
C LEU A 191 -3.52 -1.55 -10.68
N VAL A 192 -4.69 -1.22 -10.13
CA VAL A 192 -4.80 -0.63 -8.79
C VAL A 192 -4.23 -1.56 -7.72
N ILE A 193 -4.53 -2.86 -7.79
CA ILE A 193 -3.98 -3.85 -6.87
C ILE A 193 -2.46 -3.94 -7.03
N GLY A 194 -1.96 -4.00 -8.26
CA GLY A 194 -0.51 -4.03 -8.54
C GLY A 194 0.22 -2.81 -7.97
N ILE A 195 -0.32 -1.60 -8.15
CA ILE A 195 0.25 -0.35 -7.60
C ILE A 195 0.27 -0.38 -6.07
N ASN A 196 -0.84 -0.78 -5.43
CA ASN A 196 -0.90 -0.82 -3.97
C ASN A 196 0.04 -1.89 -3.40
N ARG A 197 0.11 -3.07 -4.03
CA ARG A 197 1.05 -4.13 -3.65
C ARG A 197 2.48 -3.63 -3.67
N TRP A 198 2.92 -3.03 -4.77
CA TRP A 198 4.25 -2.41 -4.86
C TRP A 198 4.45 -1.37 -3.76
N ARG A 199 3.50 -0.45 -3.54
CA ARG A 199 3.57 0.59 -2.50
C ARG A 199 3.73 0.00 -1.09
N TYR A 200 3.01 -1.07 -0.75
CA TYR A 200 3.13 -1.71 0.56
C TYR A 200 4.45 -2.47 0.72
N ARG A 201 4.99 -3.06 -0.35
CA ARG A 201 6.35 -3.64 -0.34
C ARG A 201 7.43 -2.59 -0.06
N VAL A 202 7.34 -1.45 -0.75
CA VAL A 202 8.19 -0.28 -0.48
C VAL A 202 8.05 0.17 0.96
N ARG A 203 6.83 0.24 1.48
CA ARG A 203 6.57 0.68 2.85
C ARG A 203 7.15 -0.29 3.89
N GLY A 204 7.02 -1.60 3.68
CA GLY A 204 7.64 -2.61 4.53
C GLY A 204 9.17 -2.51 4.52
N TYR A 205 9.75 -2.26 3.36
CA TYR A 205 11.19 -2.03 3.22
C TYR A 205 11.65 -0.73 3.92
N ALA A 206 10.96 0.39 3.69
CA ALA A 206 11.28 1.69 4.27
C ALA A 206 11.13 1.71 5.80
N SER A 207 10.22 0.89 6.35
CA SER A 207 10.03 0.72 7.80
C SER A 207 10.86 -0.41 8.40
N LEU A 208 11.86 -0.92 7.66
CA LEU A 208 12.85 -1.89 8.11
C LEU A 208 12.27 -3.28 8.45
N MET A 209 11.07 -3.58 7.94
CA MET A 209 10.38 -4.85 8.16
C MET A 209 10.89 -5.95 7.23
N THR A 210 11.63 -5.60 6.19
CA THR A 210 12.29 -6.55 5.29
C THR A 210 13.59 -5.98 4.75
N ASP A 211 14.58 -6.87 4.59
CA ASP A 211 15.83 -6.55 3.93
C ASP A 211 15.79 -6.73 2.40
N THR A 212 14.78 -7.42 1.88
CA THR A 212 14.65 -7.75 0.45
C THR A 212 14.16 -6.52 -0.32
N TYR A 213 14.98 -6.04 -1.27
CA TYR A 213 14.61 -4.89 -2.08
C TYR A 213 13.34 -5.15 -2.90
N PRO A 214 12.34 -4.25 -2.88
CA PRO A 214 11.09 -4.44 -3.60
C PRO A 214 11.32 -4.45 -5.11
N PRO A 215 10.78 -5.42 -5.85
CA PRO A 215 10.92 -5.45 -7.30
C PRO A 215 10.03 -4.38 -7.96
N PHE A 216 10.49 -3.77 -9.06
CA PHE A 216 9.73 -2.82 -9.88
C PHE A 216 8.67 -3.49 -10.77
N ARG A 217 7.94 -4.45 -10.22
CA ARG A 217 6.84 -5.14 -10.90
C ARG A 217 5.54 -4.92 -10.15
N LEU A 218 4.50 -4.64 -10.92
CA LEU A 218 3.13 -4.51 -10.44
C LEU A 218 2.52 -5.91 -10.57
N ASP A 219 2.64 -6.75 -9.54
CA ASP A 219 2.04 -8.10 -9.59
C ASP A 219 0.51 -7.96 -9.51
N GLN A 220 -0.10 -7.97 -10.70
CA GLN A 220 -1.53 -7.77 -10.96
C GLN A 220 -2.38 -8.98 -10.51
N GLY A 221 -3.67 -8.75 -10.27
CA GLY A 221 -4.62 -9.76 -9.83
C GLY A 221 -4.90 -9.74 -8.32
N ALA A 222 -6.07 -10.30 -7.94
CA ALA A 222 -6.61 -10.29 -6.58
C ALA A 222 -5.70 -10.94 -5.52
N ARG A 223 -4.92 -11.95 -5.94
CA ARG A 223 -4.02 -12.74 -5.08
C ARG A 223 -2.64 -12.84 -5.72
N GLU A 224 -1.59 -13.00 -4.90
CA GLU A 224 -0.26 -13.27 -5.44
C GLU A 224 -0.25 -14.64 -6.13
N PRO A 225 0.36 -14.76 -7.32
CA PRO A 225 0.56 -16.06 -7.92
C PRO A 225 1.38 -16.91 -6.94
N ALA A 226 0.87 -18.08 -6.58
CA ALA A 226 1.68 -19.10 -5.94
C ALA A 226 2.86 -19.33 -6.90
N SER A 227 4.08 -19.10 -6.42
CA SER A 227 5.28 -19.42 -7.18
C SER A 227 5.19 -20.88 -7.61
N SER A 228 5.06 -21.14 -8.91
CA SER A 228 5.22 -22.49 -9.44
C SER A 228 6.57 -23.03 -8.93
N PRO A 229 6.62 -24.28 -8.43
CA PRO A 229 7.90 -24.89 -8.13
C PRO A 229 8.70 -24.92 -9.43
N ALA A 230 9.81 -24.19 -9.46
CA ALA A 230 10.70 -24.19 -10.61
C ALA A 230 11.35 -25.57 -10.74
N GLY A 231 11.17 -26.21 -11.90
CA GLY A 231 12.05 -27.27 -12.41
C GLY A 231 11.74 -28.69 -11.95
N ALA A 232 10.87 -29.37 -12.69
CA ALA A 232 10.94 -30.82 -12.88
C ALA A 232 10.81 -31.09 -14.40
N GLU A 233 11.90 -30.85 -15.12
CA GLU A 233 12.20 -31.45 -16.42
C GLU A 233 13.61 -32.04 -16.36
#